data_AF-A0A4Q5R631-F1
#
_entry.id   AF-A0A4Q5R631-F1
#
_cell.length_a   1.000
_cell.length_b   1.000
_cell.length_c   1.000
_cell.angle_alpha   90.00
_cell.angle_beta   90.00
_cell.angle_gamma   90.00
#
_symmetry.space_group_name_H-M   'P 1'
#
loop_
_entity.id
_entity.type
_entity.pdbx_description
1 polymer ?
#
loop_
_entity_poly.entity_id
_entity_poly.type
_entity_poly.pdbx_seq_one_letter_code
_entity_poly.pdbx_strand_id
1 'polypeptide(L)'
;MNYGIWHAAVVNASALAALNYTVELWFPTEMPAITNAVTAVRLPGTDHSVLTKLIEERNLDPRKDIIITHGVWNYPTRWGHRLKQLGYRWIYVPQGMLEPWPLQQKWLKKKIYFTLVEQRLAKTADLIRAVAKPEMNNLRRFFPSSDIRFIPNGVKVQDTVTPVTT
;
A
#
# COMPACT_ATOMS: atom_id res chain seq x y z
N MET A 1 14.87 5.27 -1.74
CA MET A 1 13.78 4.30 -2.03
C MET A 1 13.53 3.51 -0.76
N ASN A 2 12.28 3.36 -0.28
CA ASN A 2 11.98 2.72 1.00
C ASN A 2 11.77 1.20 0.82
N TYR A 3 12.86 0.42 0.88
CA TYR A 3 12.86 -1.02 0.64
C TYR A 3 11.89 -1.83 1.53
N GLY A 4 11.55 -1.34 2.72
CA GLY A 4 10.62 -2.02 3.64
C GLY A 4 9.18 -2.08 3.11
N ILE A 5 8.74 -1.06 2.37
CA ILE A 5 7.40 -1.00 1.76
C ILE A 5 7.26 -2.08 0.69
N TRP A 6 8.26 -2.15 -0.19
CA TRP A 6 8.33 -3.12 -1.28
C TRP A 6 8.34 -4.55 -0.74
N HIS A 7 9.17 -4.80 0.27
CA HIS A 7 9.23 -6.12 0.89
C HIS A 7 7.88 -6.53 1.48
N ALA A 8 7.18 -5.63 2.18
CA ALA A 8 5.87 -5.93 2.75
C ALA A 8 4.79 -6.15 1.68
N ALA A 9 4.77 -5.37 0.59
CA ALA A 9 3.86 -5.59 -0.54
C ALA A 9 4.12 -6.94 -1.20
N VAL A 10 5.39 -7.26 -1.46
CA VAL A 10 5.83 -8.53 -2.05
C VAL A 10 5.47 -9.72 -1.18
N VAL A 11 5.75 -9.67 0.12
CA VAL A 11 5.46 -10.78 1.04
C VAL A 11 3.96 -11.02 1.14
N ASN A 12 3.14 -9.96 1.23
CA ASN A 12 1.69 -10.10 1.26
C ASN A 12 1.18 -10.72 -0.04
N ALA A 13 1.69 -10.29 -1.19
CA ALA A 13 1.28 -10.84 -2.48
C ALA A 13 1.64 -12.32 -2.62
N SER A 14 2.86 -12.70 -2.25
CA SER A 14 3.28 -14.12 -2.26
C SER A 14 2.43 -14.98 -1.31
N ALA A 15 2.06 -14.45 -0.14
CA ALA A 15 1.20 -15.16 0.81
C ALA A 15 -0.24 -15.34 0.27
N LEU A 16 -0.80 -14.32 -0.38
CA LEU A 16 -2.11 -14.40 -1.03
C LEU A 16 -2.10 -15.38 -2.21
N ALA A 17 -1.03 -15.37 -3.02
CA ALA A 17 -0.86 -16.33 -4.11
C ALA A 17 -0.81 -17.77 -3.59
N ALA A 18 -0.13 -18.03 -2.46
CA ALA A 18 -0.11 -19.35 -1.81
C ALA A 18 -1.49 -19.80 -1.28
N LEU A 19 -2.43 -18.87 -1.10
CA LEU A 19 -3.83 -19.14 -0.74
C LEU A 19 -4.75 -19.24 -1.97
N ASN A 20 -4.18 -19.41 -3.17
CA ASN A 20 -4.88 -19.51 -4.45
C ASN A 20 -5.62 -18.24 -4.91
N TYR A 21 -5.23 -17.07 -4.42
CA TYR A 21 -5.68 -15.80 -5.01
C TYR A 21 -4.81 -15.44 -6.21
N THR A 22 -5.43 -14.93 -7.29
CA THR A 22 -4.69 -14.26 -8.35
C THR A 22 -4.22 -12.91 -7.85
N VAL A 23 -2.91 -12.68 -7.88
CA VAL A 23 -2.31 -11.43 -7.40
C VAL A 23 -1.37 -10.89 -8.46
N GLU A 24 -1.48 -9.59 -8.69
CA GLU A 24 -0.51 -8.83 -9.48
C GLU A 24 0.09 -7.72 -8.62
N LEU A 25 1.34 -7.38 -8.88
CA LEU A 25 2.02 -6.28 -8.22
C LEU A 25 2.33 -5.17 -9.22
N TRP A 26 1.78 -3.99 -8.98
CA TRP A 26 1.83 -2.86 -9.92
C TRP A 26 2.80 -1.77 -9.43
N PHE A 27 3.73 -1.33 -10.28
CA PHE A 27 4.82 -0.44 -9.87
C PHE A 27 5.22 0.64 -10.89
N PRO A 28 5.72 1.81 -10.42
CA PRO A 28 6.05 2.92 -11.30
C PRO A 28 7.37 2.73 -12.05
N THR A 29 8.25 1.91 -11.49
CA THR A 29 9.58 1.59 -12.03
C THR A 29 9.71 0.07 -12.13
N GLU A 30 10.84 -0.38 -12.67
CA GLU A 30 11.16 -1.81 -12.69
C GLU A 30 11.19 -2.36 -11.26
N MET A 31 10.60 -3.54 -11.08
CA MET A 31 10.67 -4.24 -9.81
C MET A 31 12.10 -4.68 -9.54
N PRO A 32 12.57 -4.60 -8.29
CA PRO A 32 13.72 -5.38 -7.89
C PRO A 32 13.39 -6.88 -8.06
N ALA A 33 14.39 -7.71 -8.39
CA ALA A 33 14.26 -9.14 -8.75
C ALA A 33 13.81 -10.08 -7.60
N ILE A 34 12.92 -9.61 -6.74
CA ILE A 34 12.58 -10.23 -5.44
C ILE A 34 11.43 -11.24 -5.60
N THR A 35 10.80 -11.41 -6.78
CA THR A 35 9.64 -12.31 -6.92
C THR A 35 9.63 -13.13 -8.21
N ASN A 36 9.79 -14.45 -8.07
CA ASN A 36 9.49 -15.41 -9.14
C ASN A 36 8.02 -15.92 -9.12
N ALA A 37 7.25 -15.56 -8.08
CA ALA A 37 5.94 -16.18 -7.81
C ALA A 37 4.72 -15.30 -8.12
N VAL A 38 4.90 -14.00 -8.36
CA VAL A 38 3.78 -13.05 -8.57
C VAL A 38 4.06 -12.20 -9.80
N THR A 39 3.04 -12.01 -10.63
CA THR A 39 3.14 -11.19 -11.85
C THR A 39 3.40 -9.73 -11.49
N ALA A 40 4.51 -9.20 -12.00
CA ALA A 40 4.85 -7.78 -11.89
C ALA A 40 4.33 -7.01 -13.11
N VAL A 41 3.61 -5.91 -12.88
CA VAL A 41 3.05 -5.04 -13.91
C VAL A 41 3.65 -3.64 -13.74
N ARG A 42 4.19 -3.10 -14.83
CA ARG A 42 4.70 -1.73 -14.86
C ARG A 42 3.56 -0.76 -15.14
N LEU A 43 3.29 0.13 -14.21
CA LEU A 43 2.37 1.26 -14.35
C LEU A 43 3.17 2.56 -14.26
N PRO A 44 3.74 3.06 -15.37
CA PRO A 44 4.51 4.30 -15.33
C PRO A 44 3.58 5.50 -15.13
N GLY A 45 3.96 6.40 -14.22
CA GLY A 45 3.24 7.66 -14.07
C GLY A 45 1.89 7.56 -13.33
N THR A 46 1.12 8.64 -13.37
CA THR A 46 -0.27 8.69 -12.86
C THR A 46 -1.27 9.00 -13.97
N ASP A 47 -0.87 8.70 -15.21
CA ASP A 47 -1.65 8.99 -16.41
C ASP A 47 -2.89 8.08 -16.46
N HIS A 48 -4.03 8.68 -16.77
CA HIS A 48 -5.30 7.98 -16.79
C HIS A 48 -5.42 7.00 -17.97
N SER A 49 -4.85 7.34 -19.13
CA SER A 49 -4.91 6.50 -20.33
C SER A 49 -4.17 5.19 -20.12
N VAL A 50 -2.98 5.24 -19.51
CA VAL A 50 -2.17 4.07 -19.21
C VAL A 50 -2.87 3.15 -18.21
N LEU A 51 -3.45 3.72 -17.15
CA LEU A 51 -4.20 2.93 -16.16
C LEU A 51 -5.42 2.25 -16.78
N THR A 52 -6.18 2.97 -17.63
CA THR A 52 -7.39 2.42 -18.28
C THR A 52 -7.03 1.29 -19.23
N LYS A 53 -5.99 1.49 -20.05
CA LYS A 53 -5.47 0.46 -20.93
C LYS A 53 -5.07 -0.81 -20.17
N LEU A 54 -4.38 -0.66 -19.04
CA LEU A 54 -4.00 -1.81 -18.21
C LEU A 54 -5.19 -2.51 -17.56
N ILE A 55 -6.21 -1.76 -17.13
CA ILE A 55 -7.47 -2.34 -16.63
C ILE A 55 -8.12 -3.24 -17.69
N GLU A 56 -8.18 -2.77 -18.93
CA GLU A 56 -8.75 -3.52 -20.06
C GLU A 56 -7.91 -4.74 -20.44
N GLU A 57 -6.59 -4.55 -20.65
CA GLU A 57 -5.67 -5.63 -21.03
C GLU A 57 -5.60 -6.76 -19.99
N ARG A 58 -5.80 -6.43 -18.71
CA ARG A 58 -5.79 -7.38 -17.60
C ARG A 58 -7.17 -7.87 -17.21
N ASN A 59 -8.23 -7.39 -17.87
CA ASN A 59 -9.61 -7.77 -17.61
C ASN A 59 -10.00 -7.61 -16.12
N LEU A 60 -9.61 -6.49 -15.50
CA LEU A 60 -9.93 -6.23 -14.10
C LEU A 60 -11.42 -5.90 -13.93
N ASP A 61 -12.07 -6.49 -12.91
CA ASP A 61 -13.49 -6.32 -12.57
C ASP A 61 -13.64 -5.75 -11.15
N PRO A 62 -14.22 -4.54 -10.96
CA PRO A 62 -14.48 -3.95 -9.65
C PRO A 62 -15.29 -4.82 -8.67
N ARG A 63 -16.03 -5.81 -9.17
CA ARG A 63 -16.84 -6.73 -8.36
C ARG A 63 -16.05 -7.90 -7.80
N LYS A 64 -14.87 -8.18 -8.35
CA LYS A 64 -14.05 -9.36 -8.03
C LYS A 64 -12.65 -8.98 -7.54
N ASP A 65 -12.15 -7.83 -7.96
CA ASP A 65 -10.81 -7.38 -7.65
C ASP A 65 -10.79 -6.34 -6.53
N ILE A 66 -9.76 -6.45 -5.68
CA ILE A 66 -9.50 -5.53 -4.57
C ILE A 66 -8.15 -4.88 -4.79
N ILE A 67 -8.12 -3.56 -4.62
CA ILE A 67 -6.90 -2.76 -4.76
C ILE A 67 -6.27 -2.54 -3.40
N ILE A 68 -4.99 -2.89 -3.26
CA ILE A 68 -4.21 -2.66 -2.05
C ILE A 68 -3.02 -1.77 -2.40
N THR A 69 -2.97 -0.57 -1.84
CA THR A 69 -1.86 0.36 -2.08
C THR A 69 -0.94 0.41 -0.87
N HIS A 70 0.33 0.14 -1.09
CA HIS A 70 1.38 0.18 -0.07
C HIS A 70 2.14 1.50 -0.12
N GLY A 71 2.23 2.15 1.04
CA GLY A 71 2.85 3.46 1.19
C GLY A 71 1.89 4.61 0.90
N VAL A 72 2.42 5.81 1.03
CA VAL A 72 1.70 7.07 0.88
C VAL A 72 2.47 8.00 -0.05
N TRP A 73 1.86 9.11 -0.44
CA TRP A 73 2.41 10.12 -1.34
C TRP A 73 2.43 9.72 -2.82
N ASN A 74 1.91 10.60 -3.67
CA ASN A 74 1.99 10.49 -5.13
C ASN A 74 1.34 9.21 -5.69
N TYR A 75 2.14 8.23 -6.14
CA TYR A 75 1.67 7.06 -6.90
C TYR A 75 0.63 6.20 -6.17
N PRO A 76 0.92 5.56 -5.02
CA PRO A 76 -0.02 4.65 -4.36
C PRO A 76 -1.37 5.32 -4.12
N THR A 77 -1.38 6.56 -3.62
CA THR A 77 -2.61 7.27 -3.25
C THR A 77 -3.41 7.72 -4.46
N ARG A 78 -2.74 8.22 -5.51
CA ARG A 78 -3.41 8.65 -6.74
C ARG A 78 -3.99 7.47 -7.51
N TRP A 79 -3.27 6.35 -7.59
CA TRP A 79 -3.77 5.13 -8.23
C TRP A 79 -4.94 4.54 -7.47
N GLY A 80 -4.79 4.37 -6.15
CA GLY A 80 -5.85 3.84 -5.29
C GLY A 80 -7.12 4.68 -5.36
N HIS A 81 -6.99 6.01 -5.26
CA HIS A 81 -8.14 6.90 -5.40
C HIS A 81 -8.77 6.85 -6.79
N ARG A 82 -7.97 6.76 -7.87
CA ARG A 82 -8.51 6.67 -9.23
C ARG A 82 -9.29 5.37 -9.44
N LEU A 83 -8.74 4.24 -9.02
CA LEU A 83 -9.42 2.95 -9.06
C LEU A 83 -10.68 2.96 -8.18
N LYS A 84 -10.63 3.61 -7.02
CA LYS A 84 -11.82 3.82 -6.19
C LYS A 84 -12.92 4.59 -6.92
N GLN A 85 -12.58 5.63 -7.68
CA GLN A 85 -13.56 6.35 -8.52
C GLN A 85 -14.16 5.49 -9.64
N LEU A 86 -13.46 4.43 -10.06
CA LEU A 86 -13.93 3.45 -11.03
C LEU A 86 -14.76 2.30 -10.39
N GLY A 87 -14.98 2.37 -9.07
CA GLY A 87 -15.83 1.43 -8.34
C GLY A 87 -15.10 0.32 -7.59
N TYR A 88 -13.77 0.21 -7.71
CA TYR A 88 -13.00 -0.82 -7.00
C TYR A 88 -13.03 -0.59 -5.49
N ARG A 89 -12.96 -1.69 -4.72
CA ARG A 89 -12.68 -1.63 -3.28
C ARG A 89 -11.21 -1.33 -3.06
N TRP A 90 -10.92 -0.37 -2.19
CA TRP A 90 -9.57 0.11 -1.95
C TRP A 90 -9.16 0.01 -0.49
N ILE A 91 -8.08 -0.75 -0.25
CA ILE A 91 -7.36 -0.83 1.02
C ILE A 91 -6.10 0.03 0.92
N TYR A 92 -6.02 1.05 1.76
CA TYR A 92 -4.88 1.96 1.85
C TYR A 92 -3.98 1.57 3.04
N VAL A 93 -2.68 1.35 2.78
CA VAL A 93 -1.72 0.85 3.80
C VAL A 93 -0.56 1.86 3.96
N PRO A 94 -0.61 2.78 4.93
CA PRO A 94 0.38 3.84 5.08
C PRO A 94 1.78 3.38 5.50
N GLN A 95 1.88 2.27 6.24
CA GLN A 95 3.13 1.66 6.70
C GLN A 95 4.02 2.62 7.51
N GLY A 96 3.40 3.39 8.40
CA GLY A 96 4.09 4.31 9.31
C GLY A 96 4.61 5.58 8.66
N MET A 97 4.38 5.80 7.36
CA MET A 97 4.88 6.99 6.66
C MET A 97 4.21 8.31 7.10
N LEU A 98 3.10 8.21 7.84
CA LEU A 98 2.39 9.34 8.44
C LEU A 98 2.72 9.54 9.92
N GLU A 99 3.70 8.80 10.46
CA GLU A 99 4.18 9.00 11.82
C GLU A 99 4.94 10.34 11.98
N PRO A 100 5.08 10.85 13.23
CA PRO A 100 5.73 12.14 13.47
C PRO A 100 7.15 12.23 12.92
N TRP A 101 7.97 11.18 13.08
CA TRP A 101 9.37 11.20 12.66
C TRP A 101 9.53 11.34 11.12
N PRO A 102 8.84 10.54 10.28
CA PRO A 102 8.81 10.78 8.83
C PRO A 102 8.27 12.15 8.42
N LEU A 103 7.29 12.69 9.17
CA LEU A 103 6.69 14.00 8.87
C LEU A 103 7.60 15.19 9.23
N GLN A 104 8.52 15.04 10.18
CA GLN A 104 9.47 16.11 10.54
C GLN A 104 10.47 16.43 9.42
N GLN A 105 10.75 15.48 8.52
CA GLN A 105 11.61 15.71 7.37
C GLN A 105 10.87 16.43 6.23
N LYS A 106 11.36 17.60 5.79
CA LYS A 106 10.65 18.46 4.80
C LYS A 106 9.22 18.77 5.23
N TRP A 107 9.04 18.98 6.54
CA TRP A 107 7.74 19.00 7.21
C TRP A 107 6.74 19.97 6.60
N LEU A 108 7.16 21.15 6.17
CA LEU A 108 6.22 22.13 5.62
C LEU A 108 5.62 21.67 4.28
N LYS A 109 6.46 21.17 3.35
CA LYS A 109 6.00 20.63 2.07
C LYS A 109 5.12 19.39 2.27
N LYS A 110 5.53 18.49 3.16
CA LYS A 110 4.74 17.29 3.49
C LYS A 110 3.42 17.62 4.15
N LYS A 111 3.39 18.58 5.10
CA LYS A 111 2.17 19.01 5.76
C LYS A 111 1.18 19.63 4.77
N ILE A 112 1.65 20.51 3.90
CA ILE A 112 0.81 21.12 2.85
C ILE A 112 0.28 20.06 1.90
N TYR A 113 1.15 19.20 1.34
CA TYR A 113 0.73 18.14 0.44
C TYR A 113 -0.21 17.15 1.13
N PHE A 114 0.06 16.82 2.39
CA PHE A 114 -0.78 15.93 3.17
C PHE A 114 -2.18 16.49 3.30
N THR A 115 -2.32 17.71 3.83
CA THR A 115 -3.62 18.33 4.07
C THR A 115 -4.39 18.58 2.77
N LEU A 116 -3.72 18.99 1.69
CA LEU A 116 -4.38 19.38 0.44
C LEU A 116 -4.66 18.23 -0.52
N VAL A 117 -3.83 17.19 -0.50
CA VAL A 117 -3.87 16.09 -1.47
C VAL A 117 -4.04 14.76 -0.75
N GLU A 118 -3.01 14.31 -0.04
CA GLU A 118 -2.97 12.95 0.51
C GLU A 118 -4.19 12.61 1.36
N GLN A 119 -4.49 13.47 2.34
CA GLN A 119 -5.58 13.29 3.28
C GLN A 119 -6.94 13.29 2.57
N ARG A 120 -7.11 14.14 1.55
CA ARG A 120 -8.35 14.25 0.79
C ARG A 120 -8.62 13.06 -0.12
N LEU A 121 -7.56 12.43 -0.64
CA LEU A 121 -7.67 11.24 -1.47
C LEU A 121 -7.80 9.99 -0.60
N ALA A 122 -6.92 9.82 0.38
CA ALA A 122 -6.89 8.64 1.25
C ALA A 122 -8.16 8.46 2.09
N LYS A 123 -8.86 9.53 2.46
CA LYS A 123 -10.14 9.43 3.18
C LYS A 123 -11.23 8.68 2.40
N THR A 124 -11.09 8.50 1.08
CA THR A 124 -12.06 7.76 0.25
C THR A 124 -11.80 6.26 0.20
N ALA A 125 -10.71 5.77 0.81
CA ALA A 125 -10.44 4.34 0.91
C ALA A 125 -11.56 3.64 1.68
N ASP A 126 -11.91 2.41 1.27
CA ASP A 126 -12.88 1.59 2.00
C ASP A 126 -12.31 1.11 3.34
N LEU A 127 -10.99 0.93 3.41
CA LEU A 127 -10.28 0.53 4.61
C LEU A 127 -8.89 1.18 4.65
N ILE A 128 -8.53 1.72 5.81
CA ILE A 128 -7.15 2.12 6.13
C ILE A 128 -6.55 1.09 7.07
N ARG A 129 -5.49 0.41 6.63
CA ARG A 129 -4.78 -0.59 7.44
C ARG A 129 -3.60 0.04 8.18
N ALA A 130 -3.62 -0.03 9.50
CA ALA A 130 -2.47 0.27 10.35
C ALA A 130 -1.68 -1.01 10.65
N VAL A 131 -0.35 -0.96 10.52
CA VAL A 131 0.55 -2.08 10.83
C VAL A 131 1.08 -2.03 12.26
N ALA A 132 0.87 -0.92 12.99
CA ALA A 132 1.22 -0.77 14.39
C ALA A 132 0.11 -0.04 15.19
N LYS A 133 0.01 -0.31 16.50
CA LYS A 133 -0.95 0.40 17.37
C LYS A 133 -0.71 1.92 17.44
N PRO A 134 0.54 2.43 17.54
CA PRO A 134 0.79 3.87 17.48
C PRO A 134 0.31 4.49 16.18
N GLU A 135 0.58 3.81 15.06
CA GLU A 135 0.12 4.23 13.73
C GLU A 135 -1.41 4.31 13.66
N MET A 136 -2.12 3.30 14.16
CA MET A 136 -3.59 3.31 14.22
C MET A 136 -4.12 4.56 14.96
N ASN A 137 -3.50 4.91 16.10
CA ASN A 137 -3.92 6.07 16.88
C ASN A 137 -3.68 7.39 16.12
N ASN A 138 -2.58 7.50 15.39
CA ASN A 138 -2.29 8.68 14.56
C ASN A 138 -3.21 8.75 13.35
N LEU A 139 -3.48 7.63 12.68
CA LEU A 139 -4.41 7.56 11.56
C LEU A 139 -5.82 7.96 11.96
N ARG A 140 -6.29 7.58 13.16
CA ARG A 140 -7.61 8.02 13.67
C ARG A 140 -7.72 9.53 13.81
N ARG A 141 -6.61 10.21 14.12
CA ARG A 141 -6.57 11.68 14.19
C ARG A 141 -6.62 12.32 12.80
N PHE A 142 -5.96 11.69 11.82
CA PHE A 142 -5.93 12.20 10.44
C PHE A 142 -7.19 11.86 9.64
N PHE A 143 -7.83 10.74 9.93
CA PHE A 143 -8.96 10.19 9.16
C PHE A 143 -10.10 9.78 10.10
N PRO A 144 -10.71 10.72 10.83
CA PRO A 144 -11.67 10.42 11.89
C PRO A 144 -12.94 9.70 11.40
N SER A 145 -13.27 9.81 10.12
CA SER A 145 -14.48 9.21 9.51
C SER A 145 -14.20 7.95 8.69
N SER A 146 -12.95 7.49 8.62
CA SER A 146 -12.56 6.31 7.83
C SER A 146 -12.57 5.04 8.68
N ASP A 147 -12.85 3.87 8.07
CA ASP A 147 -12.64 2.58 8.74
C ASP A 147 -11.13 2.32 8.85
N ILE A 148 -10.64 2.22 10.08
CA ILE A 148 -9.23 2.02 10.39
C ILE A 148 -9.09 0.73 11.18
N ARG A 149 -8.37 -0.25 10.63
CA ARG A 149 -8.11 -1.54 11.28
C ARG A 149 -6.62 -1.75 11.52
N PHE A 150 -6.31 -2.22 12.73
CA PHE A 150 -4.98 -2.68 13.08
C PHE A 150 -4.80 -4.12 12.56
N ILE A 151 -3.91 -4.29 11.59
CA ILE A 151 -3.51 -5.58 11.02
C ILE A 151 -1.98 -5.55 10.87
N PRO A 152 -1.21 -6.18 11.78
CA PRO A 152 0.25 -6.11 11.74
C PRO A 152 0.81 -6.81 10.49
N ASN A 153 2.07 -6.52 10.15
CA ASN A 153 2.77 -7.30 9.14
C ASN A 153 3.14 -8.68 9.71
N GLY A 154 3.03 -9.72 8.88
CA GLY A 154 3.54 -11.04 9.21
C GLY A 154 5.07 -11.01 9.25
N VAL A 155 5.65 -11.56 10.32
CA VAL A 155 7.08 -11.82 10.42
C VAL A 155 7.29 -13.33 10.37
N LYS A 156 8.30 -13.79 9.62
CA LYS A 156 8.74 -15.19 9.74
C LYS A 156 9.44 -15.32 11.09
N VAL A 157 8.88 -16.13 11.99
CA VAL A 157 9.60 -16.57 13.18
C VAL A 157 10.68 -17.53 12.68
N GLN A 158 11.95 -17.22 12.92
CA GLN A 158 13.04 -18.15 12.66
C GLN A 158 13.03 -19.17 13.81
N ASP A 159 12.89 -20.46 13.49
CA ASP A 159 12.81 -21.53 14.50
C ASP A 159 14.15 -21.82 15.19
N THR A 160 15.24 -21.18 14.77
CA THR A 160 16.58 -21.41 15.33
C THR A 160 16.85 -20.43 16.47
N VAL A 161 16.50 -20.84 17.69
CA VAL A 161 17.19 -20.35 18.89
C VAL A 161 18.59 -20.96 18.87
N THR A 162 19.58 -20.21 18.42
CA THR A 162 20.98 -20.61 18.65
C THR A 162 21.18 -20.63 20.17
N PRO A 163 21.59 -21.76 20.79
CA PRO A 163 21.88 -21.78 22.20
C PRO A 163 22.95 -20.73 22.50
N VAL A 164 22.69 -19.88 23.49
CA VAL A 164 23.74 -18.99 24.02
C VAL A 164 24.71 -19.88 24.77
N THR A 165 25.83 -20.23 24.14
CA THR A 165 26.95 -20.86 24.83
C THR A 165 27.50 -19.83 25.83
N THR A 166 27.31 -20.08 27.11
CA THR A 166 27.88 -19.31 28.22
C THR A 166 29.32 -19.76 28.48
#